data_AF-A0A0A9YR76-F1
#
_entry.id   AF-A0A0A9YR76-F1
#
_cell.length_a   1.000
_cell.length_b   1.000
_cell.length_c   1.000
_cell.angle_alpha   90.00
_cell.angle_beta   90.00
_cell.angle_gamma   90.00
#
_symmetry.space_group_name_H-M   'P 1'
#
loop_
_entity.id
_entity.type
_entity.pdbx_description
1 polymer ?
#
loop_
_entity_poly.entity_id
_entity_poly.type
_entity_poly.pdbx_seq_one_letter_code
_entity_poly.pdbx_strand_id
1 'polypeptide(L)'
;LHDSMNLNLVTPEGRFLDRETGSYVSIEDAARSKLINPDVHEIYAPNEKLTLKEALRRDIPIVLNEVQEPLTLKDAIDLNFYAEGKISTPIGTFTIEDAVENHILDTKYPTIGNPKTNELVTLDVALRTGLIVGDKYFGETEKSLELAASDGDFRTVTILSVFDIGLVRVKEEFKSLNWFVENGSFHKGSFKLGEDSFVMEELDEQNLLRLEVKDILKKKIGVKSSGKELDVYEAVSLGLLDPKIGLLIDKKGRRIGFEEALKKKLITREGLAVLKSILAITLTTQTKTIKKWVTELKGMDEMEVESRKFISEEVRVVEKSKKSSIKQGVVNILDAMAKKPMTDVPEKGWLLREAILKGVFDPKKGVFTASSKETSFKDCLESGVILADSGKVIDKRKSRELTFPRAIEKKVMDDFGRINGATMEDSINAGTIILDDASPDPIQVSPGVIFDPSSSLVILTESGESVRFAEALKQGKLDSSKVRINGMTIEEAVD
;
A
#
# COMPACT_ATOMS: atom_id res chain seq x y z
N LEU A 1 7.87 -10.04 -1.25
CA LEU A 1 7.68 -11.33 -1.96
C LEU A 1 6.30 -11.90 -1.63
N HIS A 2 5.94 -11.92 -0.36
CA HIS A 2 4.67 -12.39 0.17
C HIS A 2 3.45 -11.71 -0.48
N ASP A 3 3.47 -10.37 -0.60
CA ASP A 3 2.42 -9.60 -1.27
C ASP A 3 2.10 -10.08 -2.69
N SER A 4 3.12 -10.42 -3.47
CA SER A 4 2.90 -10.88 -4.85
C SER A 4 2.19 -12.23 -4.89
N MET A 5 2.42 -13.09 -3.90
CA MET A 5 1.71 -14.36 -3.76
C MET A 5 0.26 -14.10 -3.35
N ASN A 6 0.03 -13.22 -2.37
CA ASN A 6 -1.31 -12.83 -1.92
C ASN A 6 -2.15 -12.17 -3.03
N LEU A 7 -1.49 -11.45 -3.95
CA LEU A 7 -2.13 -10.78 -5.09
C LEU A 7 -2.23 -11.66 -6.35
N ASN A 8 -2.04 -12.97 -6.23
CA ASN A 8 -2.12 -13.93 -7.35
C ASN A 8 -1.18 -13.61 -8.52
N LEU A 9 -0.02 -12.98 -8.26
CA LEU A 9 0.95 -12.60 -9.29
C LEU A 9 2.08 -13.60 -9.46
N VAL A 10 2.00 -14.75 -8.80
CA VAL A 10 3.01 -15.80 -8.86
C VAL A 10 2.36 -17.07 -9.36
N THR A 11 2.94 -17.70 -10.39
CA THR A 11 2.46 -19.00 -10.88
C THR A 11 2.87 -20.12 -9.92
N PRO A 12 2.25 -21.31 -10.00
CA PRO A 12 2.67 -22.47 -9.22
C PRO A 12 4.15 -22.86 -9.44
N GLU A 13 4.71 -22.56 -10.61
CA GLU A 13 6.11 -22.78 -10.95
C GLU A 13 7.06 -21.68 -10.44
N GLY A 14 6.54 -20.69 -9.69
CA GLY A 14 7.33 -19.62 -9.08
C GLY A 14 7.71 -18.49 -10.05
N ARG A 15 6.92 -18.28 -11.10
CA ARG A 15 7.14 -17.20 -12.08
C ARG A 15 6.30 -15.97 -11.72
N PHE A 16 6.91 -14.79 -11.77
CA PHE A 16 6.28 -13.53 -11.34
C PHE A 16 5.69 -12.78 -12.52
N LEU A 17 4.42 -12.38 -12.42
CA LEU A 17 3.76 -11.58 -13.44
C LEU A 17 4.21 -10.11 -13.34
N ASP A 18 4.88 -9.63 -14.37
CA ASP A 18 5.00 -8.21 -14.64
C ASP A 18 3.71 -7.71 -15.30
N ARG A 19 2.90 -6.94 -14.57
CA ARG A 19 1.65 -6.41 -15.12
C ARG A 19 1.88 -5.32 -16.17
N GLU A 20 3.04 -4.67 -16.17
CA GLU A 20 3.37 -3.60 -17.11
C GLU A 20 3.57 -4.18 -18.52
N THR A 21 4.35 -5.25 -18.63
CA THR A 21 4.61 -5.96 -19.89
C THR A 21 3.64 -7.12 -20.17
N GLY A 22 2.96 -7.63 -19.15
CA GLY A 22 2.13 -8.84 -19.22
C GLY A 22 2.93 -10.15 -19.26
N SER A 23 4.24 -10.08 -19.08
CA SER A 23 5.15 -11.23 -19.16
C SER A 23 5.41 -11.82 -17.78
N TYR A 24 5.75 -13.11 -17.75
CA TYR A 24 6.22 -13.77 -16.54
C TYR A 24 7.75 -13.78 -16.48
N VAL A 25 8.33 -13.47 -15.33
CA VAL A 25 9.78 -13.37 -15.10
C VAL A 25 10.22 -14.26 -13.93
N SER A 26 11.53 -14.49 -13.80
CA SER A 26 12.11 -15.20 -12.65
C SER A 26 12.03 -14.36 -11.37
N ILE A 27 12.27 -14.96 -10.20
CA ILE A 27 12.32 -14.20 -8.94
C ILE A 27 13.50 -13.20 -8.92
N GLU A 28 14.62 -13.56 -9.53
CA GLU A 28 15.79 -12.69 -9.67
C GLU A 28 15.50 -11.50 -10.57
N ASP A 29 14.85 -11.75 -11.70
CA ASP A 29 14.41 -10.68 -12.60
C ASP A 29 13.39 -9.77 -11.92
N ALA A 30 12.41 -10.35 -11.23
CA ALA A 30 11.39 -9.60 -10.50
C ALA A 30 11.99 -8.69 -9.43
N ALA A 31 12.99 -9.18 -8.69
CA ALA A 31 13.72 -8.38 -7.71
C ALA A 31 14.52 -7.25 -8.39
N ARG A 32 15.23 -7.56 -9.49
CA ARG A 32 16.00 -6.56 -10.25
C ARG A 32 15.13 -5.47 -10.87
N SER A 33 13.96 -5.83 -11.39
CA SER A 33 13.02 -4.91 -12.03
C SER A 33 12.05 -4.24 -11.04
N LYS A 34 12.27 -4.41 -9.73
CA LYS A 34 11.44 -3.84 -8.65
C LYS A 34 9.96 -4.23 -8.71
N LEU A 35 9.64 -5.38 -9.31
CA LEU A 35 8.27 -5.94 -9.28
C LEU A 35 7.93 -6.49 -7.89
N ILE A 36 8.97 -6.91 -7.15
CA ILE A 36 8.89 -7.32 -5.76
C ILE A 36 9.90 -6.50 -4.95
N ASN A 37 9.54 -6.18 -3.71
CA ASN A 37 10.48 -5.56 -2.78
C ASN A 37 11.44 -6.64 -2.25
N PRO A 38 12.76 -6.57 -2.55
CA PRO A 38 13.69 -7.59 -2.14
C PRO A 38 14.28 -7.35 -0.74
N ASP A 39 13.95 -6.24 -0.09
CA ASP A 39 14.53 -5.79 1.18
C ASP A 39 13.64 -6.10 2.40
N VAL A 40 12.57 -6.90 2.23
CA VAL A 40 11.72 -7.36 3.34
C VAL A 40 12.25 -8.70 3.85
N HIS A 41 12.37 -8.85 5.17
CA HIS A 41 12.81 -10.09 5.82
C HIS A 41 11.69 -11.14 5.79
N GLU A 42 11.67 -11.95 4.74
CA GLU A 42 10.59 -12.90 4.46
C GLU A 42 11.06 -14.36 4.33
N ILE A 43 12.38 -14.61 4.38
CA ILE A 43 12.98 -15.92 4.10
C ILE A 43 13.67 -16.45 5.35
N TYR A 44 13.26 -17.62 5.84
CA TYR A 44 13.98 -18.26 6.93
C TYR A 44 15.28 -18.91 6.43
N ALA A 45 16.36 -18.63 7.14
CA ALA A 45 17.65 -19.30 7.02
C ALA A 45 18.05 -19.87 8.40
N PRO A 46 19.10 -20.71 8.49
CA PRO A 46 19.53 -21.21 9.79
C PRO A 46 19.86 -20.07 10.77
N ASN A 47 19.08 -19.96 11.84
CA ASN A 47 19.20 -18.98 12.94
C ASN A 47 18.88 -17.51 12.61
N GLU A 48 18.39 -17.19 11.41
CA GLU A 48 18.09 -15.80 11.04
C GLU A 48 16.97 -15.73 9.99
N LYS A 49 16.28 -14.59 9.92
CA LYS A 49 15.33 -14.28 8.87
C LYS A 49 15.98 -13.27 7.93
N LEU A 50 16.02 -13.60 6.64
CA LEU A 50 16.74 -12.86 5.60
C LEU A 50 15.80 -12.11 4.68
N THR A 51 16.32 -11.04 4.11
CA THR A 51 15.74 -10.43 2.92
C THR A 51 15.96 -11.30 1.69
N LEU A 52 15.10 -11.14 0.68
CA LEU A 52 15.30 -11.79 -0.63
C LEU A 52 16.65 -11.42 -1.25
N LYS A 53 17.06 -10.16 -1.11
CA LYS A 53 18.36 -9.68 -1.58
C LYS A 53 19.53 -10.44 -0.95
N GLU A 54 19.48 -10.70 0.35
CA GLU A 54 20.52 -11.44 1.06
C GLU A 54 20.52 -12.92 0.70
N ALA A 55 19.33 -13.53 0.61
CA ALA A 55 19.18 -14.92 0.19
C ALA A 55 19.76 -15.16 -1.20
N LEU A 56 19.43 -14.31 -2.17
CA LEU A 56 19.97 -14.36 -3.53
C LEU A 56 21.49 -14.16 -3.55
N ARG A 57 22.02 -13.23 -2.74
CA ARG A 57 23.48 -12.99 -2.67
C ARG A 57 24.25 -14.18 -2.09
N ARG A 58 23.62 -14.96 -1.21
CA ARG A 58 24.21 -16.10 -0.50
C ARG A 58 23.88 -17.45 -1.15
N ASP A 59 23.22 -17.45 -2.30
CA ASP A 59 22.71 -18.64 -2.98
C ASP A 59 21.85 -19.54 -2.06
N ILE A 60 21.09 -18.91 -1.15
CA ILE A 60 20.17 -19.63 -0.27
C ILE A 60 18.93 -20.01 -1.08
N PRO A 61 18.52 -21.30 -1.11
CA PRO A 61 17.34 -21.73 -1.83
C PRO A 61 16.08 -21.04 -1.33
N ILE A 62 15.27 -20.51 -2.26
CA ILE A 62 14.02 -19.82 -1.94
C ILE A 62 12.86 -20.79 -2.13
N VAL A 63 12.27 -21.22 -1.04
CA VAL A 63 11.10 -22.10 -1.02
C VAL A 63 9.86 -21.25 -0.84
N LEU A 64 9.13 -20.97 -1.93
CA LEU A 64 8.05 -19.96 -1.95
C LEU A 64 6.94 -20.22 -0.91
N ASN A 65 6.62 -21.48 -0.62
CA ASN A 65 5.62 -21.85 0.39
C ASN A 65 6.11 -21.70 1.84
N GLU A 66 7.40 -21.43 2.05
CA GLU A 66 8.00 -21.12 3.37
C GLU A 66 8.25 -19.62 3.55
N VAL A 67 8.01 -18.81 2.51
CA VAL A 67 8.14 -17.36 2.58
C VAL A 67 7.06 -16.78 3.47
N GLN A 68 7.48 -16.06 4.50
CA GLN A 68 6.59 -15.49 5.50
C GLN A 68 7.03 -14.06 5.83
N GLU A 69 6.16 -13.09 5.55
CA GLU A 69 6.41 -11.70 5.96
C GLU A 69 6.49 -11.53 7.49
N PRO A 70 7.08 -10.43 7.99
CA PRO A 70 6.92 -10.07 9.38
C PRO A 70 5.43 -9.97 9.75
N LEU A 71 5.01 -10.67 10.79
CA LEU A 71 3.60 -10.81 11.16
C LEU A 71 3.16 -9.66 12.06
N THR A 72 1.91 -9.20 11.94
CA THR A 72 1.35 -8.41 13.03
C THR A 72 1.28 -9.27 14.30
N LEU A 73 1.33 -8.65 15.49
CA LEU A 73 1.18 -9.41 16.74
C LEU A 73 -0.13 -10.21 16.76
N LYS A 74 -1.19 -9.67 16.15
CA LYS A 74 -2.45 -10.38 16.01
C LYS A 74 -2.31 -11.64 15.15
N ASP A 75 -1.64 -11.54 14.00
CA ASP A 75 -1.47 -12.68 13.10
C ASP A 75 -0.61 -13.77 13.75
N ALA A 76 0.42 -13.40 14.50
CA ALA A 76 1.21 -14.37 15.26
C ALA A 76 0.35 -15.15 16.28
N ILE A 77 -0.62 -14.48 16.92
CA ILE A 77 -1.57 -15.11 17.85
C ILE A 77 -2.58 -15.98 17.11
N ASP A 78 -3.25 -15.43 16.10
CA ASP A 78 -4.31 -16.13 15.35
C ASP A 78 -3.77 -17.37 14.61
N LEU A 79 -2.52 -17.34 14.16
CA LEU A 79 -1.84 -18.46 13.50
C LEU A 79 -1.19 -19.44 14.49
N ASN A 80 -1.39 -19.25 15.81
CA ASN A 80 -0.84 -20.08 16.89
C ASN A 80 0.70 -20.15 16.91
N PHE A 81 1.39 -19.11 16.42
CA PHE A 81 2.82 -18.97 16.66
C PHE A 81 3.10 -18.46 18.08
N TYR A 82 2.15 -17.76 18.68
CA TYR A 82 2.24 -17.20 20.02
C TYR A 82 1.79 -18.19 21.11
N ALA A 83 2.52 -18.26 22.21
CA ALA A 83 2.09 -18.88 23.46
C ALA A 83 2.84 -18.28 24.66
N GLU A 84 2.11 -17.81 25.69
CA GLU A 84 2.66 -17.39 26.99
C GLU A 84 3.83 -16.38 26.88
N GLY A 85 3.66 -15.33 26.08
CA GLY A 85 4.67 -14.28 25.90
C GLY A 85 5.78 -14.63 24.91
N LYS A 86 5.70 -15.76 24.23
CA LYS A 86 6.72 -16.24 23.30
C LYS A 86 6.15 -16.52 21.91
N ILE A 87 6.97 -16.30 20.89
CA ILE A 87 6.66 -16.60 19.50
C ILE A 87 7.56 -17.72 19.01
N SER A 88 6.96 -18.80 18.57
CA SER A 88 7.63 -19.97 17.99
C SER A 88 7.75 -19.81 16.48
N THR A 89 8.97 -19.99 15.97
CA THR A 89 9.30 -19.87 14.54
C THR A 89 10.25 -21.00 14.12
N PRO A 90 10.50 -21.20 12.81
CA PRO A 90 11.50 -22.16 12.35
C PRO A 90 12.93 -21.92 12.87
N ILE A 91 13.25 -20.68 13.26
CA ILE A 91 14.60 -20.29 13.72
C ILE A 91 14.73 -20.22 15.24
N GLY A 92 13.67 -20.55 15.98
CA GLY A 92 13.68 -20.59 17.44
C GLY A 92 12.43 -19.99 18.07
N THR A 93 12.49 -19.85 19.39
CA THR A 93 11.43 -19.24 20.19
C THR A 93 11.93 -17.92 20.77
N PHE A 94 11.15 -16.86 20.59
CA PHE A 94 11.53 -15.49 20.88
C PHE A 94 10.55 -14.85 21.86
N THR A 95 11.01 -13.92 22.70
CA THR A 95 10.11 -12.95 23.33
C THR A 95 9.51 -12.03 22.27
N ILE A 96 8.58 -11.15 22.64
CA ILE A 96 7.97 -10.22 21.69
C ILE A 96 9.02 -9.21 21.21
N GLU A 97 9.83 -8.71 22.14
CA GLU A 97 10.93 -7.79 21.87
C GLU A 97 11.98 -8.44 20.97
N ASP A 98 12.43 -9.65 21.29
CA ASP A 98 13.39 -10.37 20.45
C ASP A 98 12.81 -10.68 19.06
N ALA A 99 11.51 -10.98 18.97
CA ALA A 99 10.84 -11.24 17.69
C ALA A 99 10.77 -9.99 16.81
N VAL A 100 10.64 -8.80 17.42
CA VAL A 100 10.75 -7.52 16.70
C VAL A 100 12.18 -7.30 16.19
N GLU A 101 13.19 -7.51 17.05
CA GLU A 101 14.60 -7.36 16.69
C GLU A 101 15.03 -8.32 15.58
N ASN A 102 14.44 -9.52 15.53
CA ASN A 102 14.70 -10.54 14.51
C ASN A 102 13.76 -10.48 13.29
N HIS A 103 13.00 -9.39 13.13
CA HIS A 103 12.09 -9.17 11.98
C HIS A 103 11.01 -10.25 11.80
N ILE A 104 10.64 -10.93 12.88
CA ILE A 104 9.54 -11.91 12.92
C ILE A 104 8.20 -11.16 13.03
N LEU A 105 8.16 -10.12 13.85
CA LEU A 105 7.00 -9.26 14.03
C LEU A 105 7.11 -7.95 13.26
N ASP A 106 6.01 -7.52 12.67
CA ASP A 106 5.86 -6.22 12.03
C ASP A 106 5.57 -5.12 13.07
N THR A 107 6.32 -4.03 12.95
CA THR A 107 6.18 -2.82 13.76
C THR A 107 5.77 -1.61 12.93
N LYS A 108 5.62 -1.75 11.62
CA LYS A 108 5.35 -0.63 10.71
C LYS A 108 3.91 -0.16 10.78
N TYR A 109 2.95 -1.09 10.86
CA TYR A 109 1.54 -0.72 10.85
C TYR A 109 1.00 -0.46 12.26
N PRO A 110 0.13 0.57 12.43
CA PRO A 110 -0.59 0.78 13.67
C PRO A 110 -1.68 -0.28 13.82
N THR A 111 -1.45 -1.26 14.68
CA THR A 111 -2.31 -2.44 14.84
C THR A 111 -2.79 -2.66 16.27
N ILE A 112 -2.20 -1.95 17.24
CA ILE A 112 -2.51 -2.11 18.66
C ILE A 112 -3.43 -0.97 19.10
N GLY A 113 -4.60 -1.30 19.65
CA GLY A 113 -5.53 -0.31 20.21
C GLY A 113 -4.91 0.42 21.40
N ASN A 114 -4.94 1.74 21.39
CA ASN A 114 -4.65 2.55 22.57
C ASN A 114 -5.98 3.04 23.16
N PRO A 115 -6.39 2.54 24.33
CA PRO A 115 -7.69 2.87 24.92
C PRO A 115 -7.77 4.32 25.39
N LYS A 116 -6.63 4.97 25.69
CA LYS A 116 -6.59 6.35 26.19
C LYS A 116 -6.87 7.36 25.09
N THR A 117 -6.34 7.10 23.90
CA THR A 117 -6.52 7.98 22.73
C THR A 117 -7.64 7.50 21.82
N ASN A 118 -8.08 6.25 21.97
CA ASN A 118 -8.96 5.55 21.02
C ASN A 118 -8.39 5.54 19.59
N GLU A 119 -7.06 5.52 19.47
CA GLU A 119 -6.33 5.42 18.22
C GLU A 119 -5.51 4.12 18.19
N LEU A 120 -5.11 3.69 17.00
CA LEU A 120 -4.18 2.58 16.84
C LEU A 120 -2.73 3.09 16.93
N VAL A 121 -1.88 2.34 17.59
CA VAL A 121 -0.43 2.57 17.66
C VAL A 121 0.32 1.38 17.08
N THR A 122 1.55 1.60 16.64
CA THR A 122 2.45 0.52 16.20
C THR A 122 2.86 -0.38 17.37
N LEU A 123 3.30 -1.59 17.07
CA LEU A 123 3.87 -2.48 18.08
C LEU A 123 5.09 -1.85 18.77
N ASP A 124 5.94 -1.15 18.01
CA ASP A 124 7.05 -0.32 18.53
C ASP A 124 6.58 0.66 19.63
N VAL A 125 5.56 1.47 19.32
CA VAL A 125 5.03 2.44 20.27
C VAL A 125 4.44 1.71 21.48
N ALA A 126 3.73 0.60 21.27
CA ALA A 126 3.11 -0.15 22.34
C ALA A 126 4.15 -0.70 23.33
N LEU A 127 5.26 -1.26 22.84
CA LEU A 127 6.36 -1.74 23.66
C LEU A 127 7.05 -0.59 24.41
N ARG A 128 7.44 0.48 23.70
CA ARG A 128 8.13 1.64 24.29
C ARG A 128 7.31 2.36 25.35
N THR A 129 5.99 2.41 25.19
CA THR A 129 5.09 3.10 26.12
C THR A 129 4.56 2.21 27.25
N GLY A 130 4.94 0.93 27.27
CA GLY A 130 4.45 -0.04 28.25
C GLY A 130 2.98 -0.42 28.08
N LEU A 131 2.40 -0.17 26.91
CA LEU A 131 1.06 -0.67 26.54
C LEU A 131 1.08 -2.20 26.37
N ILE A 132 2.22 -2.75 25.97
CA ILE A 132 2.53 -4.17 25.97
C ILE A 132 3.80 -4.39 26.79
N VAL A 133 3.77 -5.31 27.74
CA VAL A 133 4.95 -5.73 28.52
C VAL A 133 4.86 -7.24 28.75
N GLY A 134 5.81 -8.00 28.19
CA GLY A 134 5.74 -9.47 28.19
C GLY A 134 4.40 -9.97 27.62
N ASP A 135 3.76 -10.92 28.29
CA ASP A 135 2.44 -11.47 27.91
C ASP A 135 1.25 -10.63 28.38
N LYS A 136 1.42 -9.32 28.54
CA LYS A 136 0.35 -8.45 29.07
C LYS A 136 0.12 -7.24 28.20
N TYR A 137 -1.16 -6.96 27.98
CA TYR A 137 -1.65 -5.73 27.37
C TYR A 137 -2.32 -4.86 28.44
N PHE A 138 -1.83 -3.64 28.59
CA PHE A 138 -2.29 -2.65 29.58
C PHE A 138 -3.31 -1.69 28.96
N GLY A 139 -4.43 -2.28 28.51
CA GLY A 139 -5.55 -1.56 27.92
C GLY A 139 -6.40 -0.78 28.95
N GLU A 140 -7.72 -0.70 28.71
CA GLU A 140 -8.66 -0.20 29.74
C GLU A 140 -8.56 -1.03 31.03
N THR A 141 -8.34 -2.34 30.84
CA THR A 141 -7.99 -3.30 31.87
C THR A 141 -6.77 -4.09 31.43
N GLU A 142 -6.01 -4.62 32.39
CA GLU A 142 -4.94 -5.57 32.11
C GLU A 142 -5.52 -6.88 31.57
N LYS A 143 -4.95 -7.40 30.48
CA LYS A 143 -5.35 -8.66 29.84
C LYS A 143 -4.11 -9.42 29.35
N SER A 144 -4.24 -10.73 29.12
CA SER A 144 -3.24 -11.44 28.30
C SER A 144 -3.31 -10.97 26.85
N LEU A 145 -2.25 -11.22 26.08
CA LEU A 145 -2.23 -10.82 24.67
C LEU A 145 -3.24 -11.59 23.83
N GLU A 146 -3.48 -12.88 24.11
CA GLU A 146 -4.51 -13.66 23.41
C GLU A 146 -5.90 -13.13 23.72
N LEU A 147 -6.17 -12.76 24.97
CA LEU A 147 -7.46 -12.17 25.34
C LEU A 147 -7.66 -10.81 24.67
N ALA A 148 -6.62 -9.97 24.64
CA ALA A 148 -6.64 -8.69 23.93
C ALA A 148 -6.89 -8.88 22.42
N ALA A 149 -6.19 -9.82 21.77
CA ALA A 149 -6.42 -10.15 20.37
C ALA A 149 -7.87 -10.63 20.13
N SER A 150 -8.36 -11.53 20.98
CA SER A 150 -9.73 -12.08 20.95
C SER A 150 -10.80 -11.02 21.19
N ASP A 151 -10.54 -10.02 22.03
CA ASP A 151 -11.47 -8.92 22.31
C ASP A 151 -11.49 -7.86 21.21
N GLY A 152 -10.58 -7.98 20.24
CA GLY A 152 -10.40 -7.00 19.19
C GLY A 152 -9.67 -5.76 19.67
N ASP A 153 -8.72 -5.88 20.60
CA ASP A 153 -7.77 -4.82 20.91
C ASP A 153 -6.66 -4.76 19.85
N PHE A 154 -6.36 -5.85 19.13
CA PHE A 154 -5.35 -5.90 18.06
C PHE A 154 -5.95 -6.06 16.65
N ARG A 155 -5.19 -5.69 15.62
CA ARG A 155 -5.58 -5.74 14.20
C ARG A 155 -4.59 -6.53 13.36
N THR A 156 -5.13 -7.20 12.35
CA THR A 156 -4.37 -7.79 11.24
C THR A 156 -4.23 -6.76 10.13
N VAL A 157 -3.11 -6.78 9.41
CA VAL A 157 -2.92 -6.00 8.17
C VAL A 157 -2.71 -6.97 7.03
N THR A 158 -3.44 -6.75 5.94
CA THR A 158 -3.33 -7.57 4.72
C THR A 158 -3.35 -6.66 3.50
N ILE A 159 -2.68 -7.06 2.43
CA ILE A 159 -2.78 -6.40 1.12
C ILE A 159 -3.60 -7.31 0.20
N LEU A 160 -4.73 -6.79 -0.28
CA LEU A 160 -5.66 -7.54 -1.11
C LEU A 160 -6.05 -6.73 -2.34
N SER A 161 -6.35 -7.41 -3.44
CA SER A 161 -7.10 -6.80 -4.54
C SER A 161 -8.54 -6.54 -4.10
N VAL A 162 -9.18 -5.48 -4.59
CA VAL A 162 -10.62 -5.23 -4.36
C VAL A 162 -11.48 -6.43 -4.73
N PHE A 163 -11.05 -7.22 -5.73
CA PHE A 163 -11.74 -8.42 -6.19
C PHE A 163 -11.71 -9.57 -5.18
N ASP A 164 -10.78 -9.52 -4.22
CA ASP A 164 -10.61 -10.48 -3.13
C ASP A 164 -11.22 -9.99 -1.80
N ILE A 165 -11.67 -8.74 -1.74
CA ILE A 165 -12.41 -8.21 -0.59
C ILE A 165 -13.89 -8.67 -0.68
N GLY A 166 -14.46 -9.08 0.45
CA GLY A 166 -15.84 -9.53 0.54
C GLY A 166 -16.86 -8.49 0.04
N LEU A 167 -17.62 -8.84 -1.00
CA LEU A 167 -18.60 -7.98 -1.68
C LEU A 167 -20.05 -8.36 -1.34
N VAL A 168 -20.41 -9.64 -1.53
CA VAL A 168 -21.79 -10.13 -1.40
C VAL A 168 -21.93 -10.97 -0.15
N ARG A 169 -22.94 -10.69 0.68
CA ARG A 169 -23.26 -11.49 1.86
C ARG A 169 -23.93 -12.80 1.45
N VAL A 170 -23.28 -13.91 1.75
CA VAL A 170 -23.79 -15.27 1.59
C VAL A 170 -23.88 -15.89 2.97
N LYS A 171 -25.12 -16.13 3.44
CA LYS A 171 -25.39 -16.49 4.85
C LYS A 171 -24.84 -15.41 5.79
N GLU A 172 -23.88 -15.73 6.64
CA GLU A 172 -23.32 -14.82 7.64
C GLU A 172 -21.99 -14.16 7.21
N GLU A 173 -21.47 -14.51 6.03
CA GLU A 173 -20.15 -14.03 5.57
C GLU A 173 -20.24 -13.23 4.27
N PHE A 174 -19.31 -12.30 4.09
CA PHE A 174 -19.12 -11.64 2.79
C PHE A 174 -18.15 -12.43 1.92
N LYS A 175 -18.59 -12.80 0.71
CA LYS A 175 -17.77 -13.45 -0.31
C LYS A 175 -17.33 -12.43 -1.36
N SER A 176 -16.09 -12.55 -1.79
CA SER A 176 -15.45 -11.64 -2.76
C SER A 176 -15.89 -11.92 -4.20
N LEU A 177 -15.63 -11.00 -5.13
CA LEU A 177 -15.95 -11.25 -6.54
C LEU A 177 -15.19 -12.47 -7.09
N ASN A 178 -13.91 -12.59 -6.77
CA ASN A 178 -13.09 -13.73 -7.19
C ASN A 178 -13.62 -15.05 -6.63
N TRP A 179 -14.17 -15.08 -5.41
CA TRP A 179 -14.82 -16.28 -4.88
C TRP A 179 -15.98 -16.76 -5.76
N PHE A 180 -16.81 -15.84 -6.29
CA PHE A 180 -17.89 -16.23 -7.19
C PHE A 180 -17.37 -16.66 -8.57
N VAL A 181 -16.35 -15.98 -9.09
CA VAL A 181 -15.70 -16.34 -10.37
C VAL A 181 -15.12 -17.75 -10.29
N GLU A 182 -14.42 -18.07 -9.20
CA GLU A 182 -13.78 -19.37 -8.98
C GLU A 182 -14.76 -20.52 -8.83
N ASN A 183 -15.88 -20.28 -8.15
CA ASN A 183 -16.92 -21.28 -7.97
C ASN A 183 -17.91 -21.35 -9.15
N GLY A 184 -17.59 -20.72 -10.29
CA GLY A 184 -18.45 -20.67 -11.47
C GLY A 184 -19.83 -20.04 -11.21
N SER A 185 -19.94 -19.24 -10.14
CA SER A 185 -21.17 -18.63 -9.65
C SER A 185 -21.26 -17.15 -9.99
N PHE A 186 -20.41 -16.66 -10.90
CA PHE A 186 -20.48 -15.34 -11.50
C PHE A 186 -20.52 -15.47 -13.02
N HIS A 187 -21.53 -14.90 -13.67
CA HIS A 187 -21.64 -14.90 -15.13
C HIS A 187 -22.29 -13.62 -15.63
N LYS A 188 -21.61 -12.93 -16.57
CA LYS A 188 -22.12 -11.73 -17.26
C LYS A 188 -22.69 -10.65 -16.31
N GLY A 189 -22.08 -10.46 -15.14
CA GLY A 189 -22.55 -9.47 -14.17
C GLY A 189 -23.71 -9.94 -13.30
N SER A 190 -23.96 -11.25 -13.23
CA SER A 190 -24.91 -11.86 -12.30
C SER A 190 -24.22 -12.83 -11.36
N PHE A 191 -24.67 -12.84 -10.10
CA PHE A 191 -24.22 -13.71 -9.02
C PHE A 191 -25.25 -14.82 -8.79
N LYS A 192 -24.82 -16.07 -8.86
CA LYS A 192 -25.65 -17.23 -8.52
C LYS A 192 -25.63 -17.47 -7.01
N LEU A 193 -26.79 -17.42 -6.37
CA LEU A 193 -26.99 -17.70 -4.95
C LEU A 193 -28.05 -18.81 -4.80
N GLY A 194 -27.60 -20.04 -4.55
CA GLY A 194 -28.48 -21.20 -4.58
C GLY A 194 -28.96 -21.50 -6.00
N GLU A 195 -30.27 -21.55 -6.19
CA GLU A 195 -30.88 -21.74 -7.52
C GLU A 195 -31.12 -20.42 -8.25
N ASP A 196 -31.10 -19.30 -7.51
CA ASP A 196 -31.41 -17.98 -8.03
C ASP A 196 -30.16 -17.24 -8.54
N SER A 197 -30.38 -16.26 -9.42
CA SER A 197 -29.35 -15.42 -10.00
C SER A 197 -29.73 -13.96 -9.82
N PHE A 198 -28.81 -13.16 -9.32
CA PHE A 198 -29.03 -11.76 -8.99
C PHE A 198 -28.03 -10.86 -9.69
N VAL A 199 -28.47 -9.72 -10.23
CA VAL A 199 -27.56 -8.63 -10.61
C VAL A 199 -27.17 -7.81 -9.37
N MET A 200 -26.13 -6.98 -9.50
CA MET A 200 -25.62 -6.18 -8.39
C MET A 200 -26.69 -5.26 -7.79
N GLU A 201 -27.55 -4.68 -8.63
CA GLU A 201 -28.62 -3.78 -8.20
C GLU A 201 -29.67 -4.51 -7.34
N GLU A 202 -30.03 -5.75 -7.66
CA GLU A 202 -30.97 -6.57 -6.87
C GLU A 202 -30.36 -6.96 -5.51
N LEU A 203 -29.06 -7.26 -5.47
CA LEU A 203 -28.35 -7.53 -4.22
C LEU A 203 -28.29 -6.29 -3.31
N ASP A 204 -28.18 -5.10 -3.91
CA ASP A 204 -28.19 -3.83 -3.19
C ASP A 204 -29.53 -3.57 -2.52
N GLU A 205 -30.63 -3.75 -3.26
CA GLU A 205 -32.00 -3.61 -2.76
C GLU A 205 -32.29 -4.55 -1.59
N GLN A 206 -31.65 -5.73 -1.58
CA GLN A 206 -31.76 -6.72 -0.50
C GLN A 206 -30.77 -6.47 0.65
N ASN A 207 -29.98 -5.39 0.62
CA ASN A 207 -28.92 -5.10 1.59
C ASN A 207 -27.89 -6.23 1.74
N LEU A 208 -27.64 -6.96 0.66
CA LEU A 208 -26.67 -8.06 0.63
C LEU A 208 -25.28 -7.60 0.18
N LEU A 209 -25.09 -6.32 -0.15
CA LEU A 209 -23.80 -5.80 -0.59
C LEU A 209 -23.04 -5.07 0.51
N ARG A 210 -21.72 -5.21 0.46
CA ARG A 210 -20.79 -4.30 1.12
C ARG A 210 -20.63 -3.05 0.25
N LEU A 211 -21.31 -1.98 0.63
CA LEU A 211 -21.41 -0.75 -0.17
C LEU A 211 -20.05 -0.13 -0.49
N GLU A 212 -19.08 -0.19 0.42
CA GLU A 212 -17.75 0.37 0.19
C GLU A 212 -16.99 -0.36 -0.92
N VAL A 213 -17.14 -1.68 -1.01
CA VAL A 213 -16.51 -2.48 -2.07
C VAL A 213 -17.25 -2.26 -3.37
N LYS A 214 -18.59 -2.18 -3.34
CA LYS A 214 -19.41 -1.80 -4.50
C LYS A 214 -18.97 -0.45 -5.07
N ASP A 215 -18.79 0.57 -4.23
CA ASP A 215 -18.40 1.92 -4.65
C ASP A 215 -17.04 1.91 -5.35
N ILE A 216 -16.07 1.12 -4.86
CA ILE A 216 -14.76 0.96 -5.50
C ILE A 216 -14.90 0.26 -6.86
N LEU A 217 -15.72 -0.79 -6.94
CA LEU A 217 -15.97 -1.54 -8.18
C LEU A 217 -16.78 -0.74 -9.23
N LYS A 218 -17.56 0.25 -8.81
CA LYS A 218 -18.30 1.16 -9.69
C LYS A 218 -17.44 2.34 -10.20
N LYS A 219 -16.16 2.42 -9.84
CA LYS A 219 -15.24 3.42 -10.40
C LYS A 219 -14.97 3.15 -11.88
N LYS A 220 -14.92 4.21 -12.69
CA LYS A 220 -14.55 4.13 -14.10
C LYS A 220 -13.05 3.96 -14.27
N ILE A 221 -12.66 3.15 -15.24
CA ILE A 221 -11.26 2.83 -15.53
C ILE A 221 -10.84 3.16 -16.96
N GLY A 222 -11.57 4.00 -17.70
CA GLY A 222 -11.16 4.40 -19.05
C GLY A 222 -11.28 3.31 -20.13
N VAL A 223 -11.66 2.08 -19.76
CA VAL A 223 -12.00 1.00 -20.71
C VAL A 223 -13.34 1.32 -21.35
N LYS A 224 -13.45 1.17 -22.67
CA LYS A 224 -14.67 1.46 -23.41
C LYS A 224 -15.22 0.25 -24.15
N SER A 225 -16.54 0.09 -24.11
CA SER A 225 -17.29 -0.85 -24.95
C SER A 225 -18.45 -0.11 -25.62
N SER A 226 -18.57 -0.26 -26.94
CA SER A 226 -19.59 0.44 -27.75
C SER A 226 -19.66 1.95 -27.51
N GLY A 227 -18.50 2.59 -27.26
CA GLY A 227 -18.39 4.04 -27.00
C GLY A 227 -18.69 4.46 -25.55
N LYS A 228 -19.27 3.58 -24.73
CA LYS A 228 -19.49 3.83 -23.30
C LYS A 228 -18.24 3.45 -22.50
N GLU A 229 -17.83 4.32 -21.60
CA GLU A 229 -16.81 4.01 -20.60
C GLU A 229 -17.38 3.13 -19.50
N LEU A 230 -16.65 2.07 -19.17
CA LEU A 230 -17.03 1.05 -18.22
C LEU A 230 -16.46 1.34 -16.84
N ASP A 231 -17.23 0.96 -15.83
CA ASP A 231 -16.68 0.74 -14.50
C ASP A 231 -15.91 -0.58 -14.36
N VAL A 232 -15.19 -0.76 -13.26
CA VAL A 232 -14.38 -1.97 -13.00
C VAL A 232 -15.25 -3.23 -13.05
N TYR A 233 -16.42 -3.18 -12.42
CA TYR A 233 -17.36 -4.30 -12.37
C TYR A 233 -17.90 -4.66 -13.76
N GLU A 234 -18.30 -3.68 -14.55
CA GLU A 234 -18.77 -3.84 -15.93
C GLU A 234 -17.65 -4.43 -16.81
N ALA A 235 -16.41 -3.98 -16.64
CA ALA A 235 -15.27 -4.52 -17.38
C ALA A 235 -15.02 -6.00 -17.08
N VAL A 236 -15.14 -6.44 -15.81
CA VAL A 236 -15.09 -7.86 -15.43
C VAL A 236 -16.29 -8.62 -15.97
N SER A 237 -17.50 -8.05 -15.84
CA SER A 237 -18.76 -8.66 -16.30
C SER A 237 -18.77 -8.94 -17.80
N LEU A 238 -18.12 -8.07 -18.59
CA LEU A 238 -17.96 -8.23 -20.04
C LEU A 238 -16.75 -9.07 -20.43
N GLY A 239 -15.97 -9.58 -19.46
CA GLY A 239 -14.76 -10.36 -19.72
C GLY A 239 -13.63 -9.56 -20.36
N LEU A 240 -13.58 -8.25 -20.13
CA LEU A 240 -12.56 -7.32 -20.64
C LEU A 240 -11.44 -7.07 -19.61
N LEU A 241 -11.63 -7.50 -18.37
CA LEU A 241 -10.67 -7.40 -17.27
C LEU A 241 -10.61 -8.74 -16.53
N ASP A 242 -9.41 -9.26 -16.31
CA ASP A 242 -9.16 -10.42 -15.47
C ASP A 242 -9.12 -9.97 -13.99
N PRO A 243 -10.09 -10.35 -13.15
CA PRO A 243 -10.15 -9.90 -11.76
C PRO A 243 -9.09 -10.57 -10.86
N LYS A 244 -8.46 -11.66 -11.29
CA LYS A 244 -7.43 -12.33 -10.48
C LYS A 244 -6.09 -11.61 -10.56
N ILE A 245 -5.70 -11.20 -11.75
CA ILE A 245 -4.36 -10.63 -12.02
C ILE A 245 -4.40 -9.16 -12.42
N GLY A 246 -5.59 -8.60 -12.67
CA GLY A 246 -5.80 -7.19 -12.98
C GLY A 246 -5.40 -6.76 -14.40
N LEU A 247 -5.22 -7.70 -15.33
CA LEU A 247 -4.88 -7.40 -16.73
C LEU A 247 -6.11 -7.35 -17.62
N LEU A 248 -6.08 -6.49 -18.64
CA LEU A 248 -7.14 -6.44 -19.64
C LEU A 248 -7.11 -7.69 -20.52
N ILE A 249 -8.28 -8.07 -21.03
CA ILE A 249 -8.47 -9.22 -21.89
C ILE A 249 -8.88 -8.72 -23.29
N ASP A 250 -8.15 -9.15 -24.32
CA ASP A 250 -8.53 -8.85 -25.71
C ASP A 250 -9.66 -9.76 -26.22
N LYS A 251 -10.16 -9.46 -27.43
CA LYS A 251 -11.21 -10.26 -28.09
C LYS A 251 -10.83 -11.73 -28.34
N LYS A 252 -9.54 -12.08 -28.27
CA LYS A 252 -9.03 -13.44 -28.43
C LYS A 252 -8.83 -14.14 -27.07
N GLY A 253 -9.21 -13.51 -25.96
CA GLY A 253 -9.02 -14.02 -24.61
C GLY A 253 -7.60 -13.85 -24.08
N ARG A 254 -6.74 -13.06 -24.74
CA ARG A 254 -5.35 -12.86 -24.31
C ARG A 254 -5.28 -11.73 -23.30
N ARG A 255 -4.50 -11.95 -22.24
CA ARG A 255 -4.17 -10.92 -21.24
C ARG A 255 -3.15 -9.96 -21.82
N ILE A 256 -3.36 -8.67 -21.59
CA ILE A 256 -2.57 -7.58 -22.16
C ILE A 256 -1.93 -6.80 -21.03
N GLY A 257 -0.61 -6.62 -21.08
CA GLY A 257 0.13 -5.77 -20.16
C GLY A 257 -0.28 -4.30 -20.26
N PHE A 258 -0.05 -3.53 -19.21
CA PHE A 258 -0.47 -2.13 -19.14
C PHE A 258 0.13 -1.24 -20.23
N GLU A 259 1.40 -1.44 -20.61
CA GLU A 259 2.03 -0.67 -21.69
C GLU A 259 1.32 -0.88 -23.03
N GLU A 260 1.04 -2.14 -23.36
CA GLU A 260 0.36 -2.50 -24.59
C GLU A 260 -1.10 -2.03 -24.57
N ALA A 261 -1.78 -2.12 -23.42
CA ALA A 261 -3.14 -1.63 -23.24
C ALA A 261 -3.23 -0.12 -23.48
N LEU A 262 -2.30 0.67 -22.93
CA LEU A 262 -2.22 2.12 -23.16
C LEU A 262 -1.90 2.44 -24.63
N LYS A 263 -0.92 1.74 -25.21
CA LYS A 263 -0.52 1.92 -26.62
C LYS A 263 -1.67 1.66 -27.58
N LYS A 264 -2.49 0.65 -27.28
CA LYS A 264 -3.70 0.29 -28.04
C LYS A 264 -4.93 1.12 -27.68
N LYS A 265 -4.82 2.03 -26.70
CA LYS A 265 -5.93 2.85 -26.18
C LYS A 265 -7.11 1.99 -25.69
N LEU A 266 -6.82 0.82 -25.13
CA LEU A 266 -7.82 -0.06 -24.51
C LEU A 266 -8.21 0.44 -23.12
N ILE A 267 -7.33 1.22 -22.51
CA ILE A 267 -7.50 1.88 -21.22
C ILE A 267 -6.87 3.28 -21.29
N THR A 268 -7.37 4.22 -20.50
CA THR A 268 -6.74 5.54 -20.35
C THR A 268 -5.64 5.50 -19.28
N ARG A 269 -4.77 6.52 -19.25
CA ARG A 269 -3.70 6.59 -18.23
C ARG A 269 -4.29 6.78 -16.84
N GLU A 270 -5.31 7.62 -16.74
CA GLU A 270 -6.05 7.93 -15.53
C GLU A 270 -6.81 6.70 -15.04
N GLY A 271 -7.47 6.01 -15.97
CA GLY A 271 -8.18 4.76 -15.69
C GLY A 271 -7.25 3.64 -15.23
N LEU A 272 -6.05 3.56 -15.79
CA LEU A 272 -5.03 2.63 -15.33
C LEU A 272 -4.52 2.97 -13.92
N ALA A 273 -4.37 4.25 -13.56
CA ALA A 273 -3.99 4.65 -12.21
C ALA A 273 -5.06 4.22 -11.18
N VAL A 274 -6.34 4.45 -11.51
CA VAL A 274 -7.47 3.96 -10.71
C VAL A 274 -7.41 2.44 -10.57
N LEU A 275 -7.23 1.71 -11.68
CA LEU A 275 -7.12 0.25 -11.66
C LEU A 275 -5.95 -0.22 -10.77
N LYS A 276 -4.76 0.38 -10.91
CA LYS A 276 -3.59 0.03 -10.06
C LYS A 276 -3.90 0.26 -8.58
N SER A 277 -4.59 1.34 -8.21
CA SER A 277 -4.93 1.67 -6.81
C SER A 277 -5.86 0.65 -6.14
N ILE A 278 -6.69 -0.07 -6.91
CA ILE A 278 -7.69 -1.00 -6.37
C ILE A 278 -7.21 -2.46 -6.43
N LEU A 279 -6.10 -2.73 -7.14
CA LEU A 279 -5.49 -4.05 -7.24
C LEU A 279 -4.55 -4.38 -6.07
N ALA A 280 -4.26 -3.41 -5.20
CA ALA A 280 -3.46 -3.59 -3.99
C ALA A 280 -3.94 -2.60 -2.91
N ILE A 281 -4.89 -3.04 -2.09
CA ILE A 281 -5.49 -2.28 -1.00
C ILE A 281 -4.95 -2.84 0.32
N THR A 282 -4.28 -2.00 1.10
CA THR A 282 -3.93 -2.33 2.49
C THR A 282 -5.18 -2.23 3.36
N LEU A 283 -5.57 -3.35 3.96
CA LEU A 283 -6.72 -3.48 4.84
C LEU A 283 -6.27 -3.77 6.26
N THR A 284 -6.78 -3.00 7.22
CA THR A 284 -6.62 -3.27 8.65
C THR A 284 -7.92 -3.86 9.19
N THR A 285 -7.88 -5.10 9.69
CA THR A 285 -9.08 -5.85 10.09
C THR A 285 -9.14 -6.03 11.60
N GLN A 286 -10.29 -5.73 12.18
CA GLN A 286 -10.65 -6.05 13.56
C GLN A 286 -11.49 -7.32 13.58
N THR A 287 -11.05 -8.33 14.31
CA THR A 287 -11.90 -9.46 14.67
C THR A 287 -12.12 -9.47 16.18
N LYS A 288 -13.31 -9.91 16.57
CA LYS A 288 -13.66 -10.22 17.96
C LYS A 288 -14.20 -11.64 18.00
N THR A 289 -13.60 -12.49 18.82
CA THR A 289 -14.07 -13.85 19.04
C THR A 289 -15.21 -13.80 20.05
N ILE A 290 -16.37 -14.33 19.65
CA ILE A 290 -17.55 -14.43 20.50
C ILE A 290 -17.63 -15.87 21.03
N LYS A 291 -17.56 -16.01 22.35
CA LYS A 291 -17.82 -17.27 23.06
C LYS A 291 -19.31 -17.34 23.42
N LYS A 292 -20.10 -18.14 22.70
CA LYS A 292 -21.54 -18.30 22.92
C LYS A 292 -21.91 -19.43 23.89
N TRP A 293 -22.21 -19.13 25.15
CA TRP A 293 -22.61 -20.16 26.11
C TRP A 293 -23.91 -20.87 25.72
N VAL A 294 -23.84 -22.19 25.47
CA VAL A 294 -25.02 -23.04 25.23
C VAL A 294 -25.62 -23.40 26.58
N THR A 295 -26.53 -22.56 27.07
CA THR A 295 -27.33 -22.85 28.27
C THR A 295 -28.73 -23.28 27.86
N GLU A 296 -28.89 -24.51 27.38
CA GLU A 296 -30.17 -25.20 27.46
C GLU A 296 -29.96 -26.72 27.44
N LEU A 297 -29.69 -27.29 28.62
CA LEU A 297 -29.82 -28.72 28.86
C LEU A 297 -30.75 -28.89 30.05
N LYS A 298 -32.06 -28.87 29.80
CA LYS A 298 -33.04 -29.34 30.79
C LYS A 298 -32.87 -30.85 30.94
N GLY A 299 -32.48 -31.29 32.14
CA GLY A 299 -32.57 -32.69 32.56
C GLY A 299 -31.27 -33.51 32.50
N MET A 300 -30.10 -32.91 32.68
CA MET A 300 -28.82 -33.63 32.78
C MET A 300 -28.14 -33.37 34.13
N ASP A 301 -27.47 -34.39 34.65
CA ASP A 301 -26.84 -34.43 35.98
C ASP A 301 -25.67 -33.43 36.08
N GLU A 302 -25.46 -32.82 37.25
CA GLU A 302 -24.55 -31.68 37.45
C GLU A 302 -23.10 -31.98 37.02
N MET A 303 -22.69 -33.25 37.08
CA MET A 303 -21.34 -33.71 36.70
C MET A 303 -21.10 -33.79 35.18
N GLU A 304 -22.15 -33.96 34.36
CA GLU A 304 -22.06 -33.91 32.89
C GLU A 304 -22.10 -32.49 32.33
N VAL A 305 -22.66 -31.53 33.10
CA VAL A 305 -22.74 -30.11 32.72
C VAL A 305 -21.37 -29.44 32.79
N GLU A 306 -20.53 -29.80 33.77
CA GLU A 306 -19.18 -29.23 33.94
C GLU A 306 -18.24 -29.60 32.77
N SER A 307 -18.38 -30.81 32.23
CA SER A 307 -17.52 -31.36 31.19
C SER A 307 -17.92 -30.96 29.76
N ARG A 308 -19.11 -30.35 29.57
CA ARG A 308 -19.62 -29.87 28.27
C ARG A 308 -19.88 -28.36 28.22
N LYS A 309 -19.41 -27.58 29.20
CA LYS A 309 -19.43 -26.11 29.19
C LYS A 309 -18.64 -25.45 28.05
N PHE A 310 -18.00 -26.21 27.15
CA PHE A 310 -17.28 -25.65 26.01
C PHE A 310 -18.15 -25.50 24.77
N ILE A 311 -17.89 -24.39 24.11
CA ILE A 311 -18.81 -23.55 23.36
C ILE A 311 -18.13 -23.28 22.04
N SER A 312 -18.87 -23.40 20.94
CA SER A 312 -18.39 -22.99 19.63
C SER A 312 -17.83 -21.57 19.70
N GLU A 313 -16.55 -21.42 19.34
CA GLU A 313 -15.93 -20.11 19.15
C GLU A 313 -16.30 -19.61 17.75
N GLU A 314 -17.02 -18.49 17.67
CA GLU A 314 -17.28 -17.80 16.41
C GLU A 314 -16.40 -16.55 16.35
N VAL A 315 -15.50 -16.48 15.37
CA VAL A 315 -14.76 -15.25 15.08
C VAL A 315 -15.65 -14.33 14.26
N ARG A 316 -15.98 -13.14 14.79
CA ARG A 316 -16.73 -12.13 14.04
C ARG A 316 -15.84 -10.95 13.68
N VAL A 317 -15.88 -10.53 12.43
CA VAL A 317 -15.29 -9.25 12.02
C VAL A 317 -16.16 -8.13 12.60
N VAL A 318 -15.61 -7.29 13.49
CA VAL A 318 -16.34 -6.19 14.13
C VAL A 318 -15.86 -4.87 13.52
N GLU A 319 -16.70 -4.25 12.69
CA GLU A 319 -16.44 -2.91 12.16
C GLU A 319 -16.96 -1.86 13.17
N LYS A 320 -16.16 -1.54 14.20
CA LYS A 320 -16.49 -0.44 15.11
C LYS A 320 -15.95 0.89 14.58
N SER A 321 -16.71 1.54 13.70
CA SER A 321 -16.94 3.01 13.67
C SER A 321 -17.69 3.38 12.38
N LYS A 322 -18.34 4.55 12.37
CA LYS A 322 -18.98 5.15 11.17
C LYS A 322 -17.99 5.48 10.03
N LYS A 323 -16.72 5.03 10.11
CA LYS A 323 -15.69 5.08 9.07
C LYS A 323 -15.07 3.68 8.94
N SER A 324 -15.42 2.94 7.88
CA SER A 324 -14.91 1.57 7.67
C SER A 324 -13.38 1.58 7.48
N SER A 325 -12.69 0.50 7.86
CA SER A 325 -11.25 0.35 7.64
C SER A 325 -10.87 0.26 6.16
N ILE A 326 -11.82 -0.08 5.28
CA ILE A 326 -11.70 0.01 3.81
C ILE A 326 -11.68 1.48 3.39
N LYS A 327 -12.57 2.30 3.97
CA LYS A 327 -12.47 3.76 3.83
C LYS A 327 -11.15 4.21 4.40
N GLN A 328 -10.70 3.78 5.58
CA GLN A 328 -9.41 4.20 6.14
C GLN A 328 -8.19 3.72 5.34
N GLY A 329 -8.21 2.58 4.64
CA GLY A 329 -7.11 2.14 3.77
C GLY A 329 -7.01 2.96 2.48
N VAL A 330 -8.16 3.20 1.84
CA VAL A 330 -8.27 4.07 0.66
C VAL A 330 -8.09 5.55 1.02
N VAL A 331 -8.57 5.97 2.19
CA VAL A 331 -8.42 7.30 2.78
C VAL A 331 -7.02 7.47 3.32
N ASN A 332 -6.31 6.48 3.89
CA ASN A 332 -4.92 6.62 4.31
C ASN A 332 -4.00 6.82 3.10
N ILE A 333 -4.29 6.18 1.96
CA ILE A 333 -3.59 6.47 0.71
C ILE A 333 -3.89 7.90 0.23
N LEU A 334 -5.08 8.47 0.50
CA LEU A 334 -5.47 9.83 0.10
C LEU A 334 -5.20 10.92 1.17
N ASP A 335 -5.06 10.56 2.45
CA ASP A 335 -4.84 11.41 3.64
C ASP A 335 -3.35 11.45 4.01
N ALA A 336 -2.57 10.39 3.73
CA ALA A 336 -1.10 10.45 3.78
C ALA A 336 -0.54 11.45 2.76
N MET A 337 -1.30 11.68 1.68
CA MET A 337 -1.07 12.75 0.70
C MET A 337 -1.50 14.13 1.22
N ALA A 338 -2.24 14.20 2.34
CA ALA A 338 -2.91 15.41 2.79
C ALA A 338 -2.46 15.97 4.16
N LYS A 339 -1.94 15.22 5.15
CA LYS A 339 -1.55 15.79 6.46
C LYS A 339 -0.49 15.03 7.28
N LYS A 340 0.72 15.60 7.42
CA LYS A 340 1.37 15.99 8.71
C LYS A 340 2.77 16.62 8.50
N PRO A 341 3.17 17.62 9.31
CA PRO A 341 4.55 18.10 9.39
C PRO A 341 5.36 17.22 10.36
N MET A 342 6.62 16.90 10.06
CA MET A 342 7.49 16.23 11.03
C MET A 342 8.98 16.53 10.78
N THR A 343 9.66 16.86 11.87
CA THR A 343 11.06 17.32 11.97
C THR A 343 12.04 16.18 12.23
N ASP A 344 11.84 15.00 11.64
CA ASP A 344 12.80 13.90 11.75
C ASP A 344 13.24 13.41 10.37
N VAL A 345 14.55 13.31 10.19
CA VAL A 345 15.16 12.71 9.00
C VAL A 345 14.75 11.23 8.95
N PRO A 346 14.21 10.71 7.84
CA PRO A 346 13.88 9.29 7.69
C PRO A 346 15.07 8.40 8.02
N GLU A 347 14.86 7.23 8.59
CA GLU A 347 15.95 6.29 8.95
C GLU A 347 16.85 5.91 7.77
N LYS A 348 16.31 5.95 6.54
CA LYS A 348 17.05 5.69 5.30
C LYS A 348 17.68 6.94 4.68
N GLY A 349 17.48 8.12 5.24
CA GLY A 349 17.80 9.39 4.59
C GLY A 349 16.72 9.85 3.61
N TRP A 350 16.75 11.13 3.25
CA TRP A 350 15.84 11.72 2.27
C TRP A 350 16.29 11.45 0.84
N LEU A 351 15.35 11.25 -0.09
CA LEU A 351 15.64 11.56 -1.50
C LEU A 351 15.82 13.08 -1.65
N LEU A 352 16.79 13.53 -2.46
CA LEU A 352 17.02 14.95 -2.67
C LEU A 352 15.77 15.68 -3.16
N ARG A 353 14.99 15.06 -4.06
CA ARG A 353 13.71 15.63 -4.52
C ARG A 353 12.73 15.83 -3.37
N GLU A 354 12.58 14.85 -2.49
CA GLU A 354 11.67 14.94 -1.34
C GLU A 354 12.12 16.02 -0.35
N ALA A 355 13.43 16.13 -0.10
CA ALA A 355 13.99 17.15 0.77
C ALA A 355 13.76 18.56 0.23
N ILE A 356 13.91 18.75 -1.09
CA ILE A 356 13.58 20.01 -1.78
C ILE A 356 12.09 20.31 -1.68
N LEU A 357 11.22 19.33 -1.99
CA LEU A 357 9.77 19.51 -1.94
C LEU A 357 9.26 19.82 -0.53
N LYS A 358 9.88 19.25 0.50
CA LYS A 358 9.56 19.53 1.91
C LYS A 358 10.19 20.81 2.45
N GLY A 359 10.96 21.53 1.63
CA GLY A 359 11.62 22.78 2.00
C GLY A 359 12.72 22.64 3.07
N VAL A 360 13.11 21.40 3.40
CA VAL A 360 14.22 21.11 4.33
C VAL A 360 15.58 21.20 3.63
N PHE A 361 15.60 21.24 2.29
CA PHE A 361 16.78 21.47 1.48
C PHE A 361 16.56 22.66 0.53
N ASP A 362 17.47 23.63 0.54
CA ASP A 362 17.48 24.78 -0.37
C ASP A 362 18.36 24.46 -1.60
N PRO A 363 17.79 24.22 -2.79
CA PRO A 363 18.55 23.91 -4.00
C PRO A 363 19.26 25.11 -4.65
N LYS A 364 18.95 26.34 -4.22
CA LYS A 364 19.66 27.55 -4.68
C LYS A 364 20.99 27.71 -3.92
N LYS A 365 20.94 27.45 -2.61
CA LYS A 365 22.12 27.49 -1.73
C LYS A 365 22.90 26.18 -1.69
N GLY A 366 22.23 25.05 -1.92
CA GLY A 366 22.79 23.72 -1.79
C GLY A 366 22.97 23.26 -0.34
N VAL A 367 22.04 23.67 0.53
CA VAL A 367 22.13 23.39 1.98
C VAL A 367 20.87 22.74 2.52
N PHE A 368 21.05 21.82 3.45
CA PHE A 368 19.99 21.23 4.26
C PHE A 368 19.85 21.98 5.58
N THR A 369 18.62 22.28 6.00
CA THR A 369 18.34 23.02 7.23
C THR A 369 17.54 22.15 8.19
N ALA A 370 18.16 21.76 9.31
CA ALA A 370 17.49 21.11 10.43
C ALA A 370 17.78 21.87 11.74
N SER A 371 16.75 22.12 12.54
CA SER A 371 16.86 22.82 13.84
C SER A 371 17.67 24.12 13.80
N SER A 372 17.54 24.89 12.72
CA SER A 372 18.27 26.16 12.45
C SER A 372 19.77 26.04 12.15
N LYS A 373 20.28 24.83 11.83
CA LYS A 373 21.64 24.61 11.35
C LYS A 373 21.64 24.28 9.85
N GLU A 374 22.39 25.05 9.06
CA GLU A 374 22.63 24.78 7.63
C GLU A 374 23.81 23.80 7.47
N THR A 375 23.65 22.79 6.62
CA THR A 375 24.67 21.75 6.31
C THR A 375 24.81 21.62 4.80
N SER A 376 26.03 21.46 4.27
CA SER A 376 26.25 21.40 2.82
C SER A 376 25.69 20.13 2.19
N PHE A 377 25.37 20.16 0.89
CA PHE A 377 24.89 19.00 0.15
C PHE A 377 25.83 17.79 0.29
N LYS A 378 27.14 18.00 0.16
CA LYS A 378 28.15 16.95 0.33
C LYS A 378 28.10 16.34 1.73
N ASP A 379 28.04 17.17 2.78
CA ASP A 379 27.98 16.67 4.15
C ASP A 379 26.68 15.88 4.40
N CYS A 380 25.57 16.26 3.75
CA CYS A 380 24.32 15.50 3.79
C CYS A 380 24.42 14.13 3.11
N LEU A 381 25.20 14.02 2.03
CA LEU A 381 25.48 12.74 1.38
C LEU A 381 26.37 11.84 2.25
N GLU A 382 27.40 12.41 2.88
CA GLU A 382 28.35 11.68 3.72
C GLU A 382 27.73 11.21 5.05
N SER A 383 26.81 12.02 5.61
CA SER A 383 26.07 11.68 6.83
C SER A 383 24.82 10.81 6.58
N GLY A 384 24.47 10.54 5.32
CA GLY A 384 23.29 9.76 4.95
C GLY A 384 21.96 10.49 5.15
N VAL A 385 21.98 11.80 5.45
CA VAL A 385 20.76 12.63 5.53
C VAL A 385 20.09 12.78 4.16
N ILE A 386 20.88 12.83 3.08
CA ILE A 386 20.42 12.75 1.70
C ILE A 386 21.02 11.50 1.07
N LEU A 387 20.18 10.72 0.40
CA LEU A 387 20.55 9.50 -0.28
C LEU A 387 21.47 9.79 -1.49
N ALA A 388 22.61 9.09 -1.56
CA ALA A 388 23.62 9.27 -2.60
C ALA A 388 23.16 8.86 -4.00
N ASP A 389 22.16 8.01 -4.09
CA ASP A 389 21.51 7.52 -5.30
C ASP A 389 20.21 8.27 -5.63
N SER A 390 19.88 9.37 -4.93
CA SER A 390 18.65 10.15 -5.16
C SER A 390 18.63 10.99 -6.45
N GLY A 391 19.58 10.75 -7.36
CA GLY A 391 19.69 11.42 -8.63
C GLY A 391 21.07 11.27 -9.27
N LYS A 392 21.22 11.89 -10.45
CA LYS A 392 22.41 11.83 -11.29
C LYS A 392 22.73 13.18 -11.90
N VAL A 393 24.01 13.36 -12.22
CA VAL A 393 24.56 14.53 -12.91
C VAL A 393 24.98 14.13 -14.34
N ILE A 394 24.56 14.89 -15.33
CA ILE A 394 24.96 14.73 -16.72
C ILE A 394 26.23 15.55 -16.99
N ASP A 395 27.37 14.87 -17.12
CA ASP A 395 28.65 15.46 -17.53
C ASP A 395 28.63 15.69 -19.06
N LYS A 396 28.07 16.83 -19.48
CA LYS A 396 27.93 17.21 -20.90
C LYS A 396 29.26 17.27 -21.66
N ARG A 397 30.40 17.44 -20.97
CA ARG A 397 31.73 17.50 -21.61
C ARG A 397 32.21 16.12 -22.06
N LYS A 398 31.78 15.07 -21.35
CA LYS A 398 32.21 13.68 -21.57
C LYS A 398 31.05 12.75 -21.93
N SER A 399 29.86 13.30 -22.18
CA SER A 399 28.61 12.60 -22.51
C SER A 399 28.36 11.36 -21.64
N ARG A 400 28.39 11.53 -20.32
CA ARG A 400 28.18 10.45 -19.36
C ARG A 400 27.38 10.89 -18.14
N GLU A 401 26.73 9.94 -17.49
CA GLU A 401 26.06 10.13 -16.22
C GLU A 401 27.02 9.85 -15.05
N LEU A 402 26.90 10.65 -13.98
CA LEU A 402 27.64 10.49 -12.74
C LEU A 402 26.66 10.47 -11.58
N THR A 403 26.89 9.60 -10.59
CA THR A 403 26.23 9.70 -9.27
C THR A 403 26.71 10.97 -8.56
N PHE A 404 25.94 11.48 -7.59
CA PHE A 404 26.34 12.70 -6.85
C PHE A 404 27.73 12.60 -6.21
N PRO A 405 28.11 11.52 -5.49
CA PRO A 405 29.45 11.42 -4.92
C PRO A 405 30.56 11.49 -5.97
N ARG A 406 30.34 10.86 -7.13
CA ARG A 406 31.31 10.80 -8.23
C ARG A 406 31.37 12.11 -9.02
N ALA A 407 30.30 12.89 -9.04
CA ALA A 407 30.28 14.22 -9.63
C ALA A 407 31.07 15.24 -8.78
N ILE A 408 30.96 15.13 -7.45
CA ILE A 408 31.72 15.93 -6.47
C ILE A 408 33.21 15.56 -6.52
N GLU A 409 33.54 14.26 -6.43
CA GLU A 409 34.92 13.76 -6.52
C GLU A 409 35.64 14.25 -7.78
N LYS A 410 34.94 14.25 -8.92
CA LYS A 410 35.48 14.67 -10.22
C LYS A 410 35.40 16.17 -10.48
N LYS A 411 34.96 16.96 -9.49
CA LYS A 411 34.80 18.42 -9.58
C LYS A 411 33.89 18.87 -10.73
N VAL A 412 32.93 18.02 -11.11
CA VAL A 412 31.85 18.37 -12.04
C VAL A 412 30.76 19.14 -11.29
N MET A 413 30.60 18.81 -10.01
CA MET A 413 29.71 19.43 -9.04
C MET A 413 30.54 19.86 -7.83
N ASP A 414 30.21 20.98 -7.18
CA ASP A 414 30.87 21.40 -5.93
C ASP A 414 30.17 20.85 -4.67
N ASP A 415 30.70 21.18 -3.49
CA ASP A 415 30.19 20.68 -2.19
C ASP A 415 28.74 21.15 -1.87
N PHE A 416 28.27 22.18 -2.58
CA PHE A 416 26.91 22.73 -2.51
C PHE A 416 26.08 22.36 -3.74
N GLY A 417 26.50 21.37 -4.52
CA GLY A 417 25.77 20.86 -5.68
C GLY A 417 25.77 21.75 -6.93
N ARG A 418 26.56 22.83 -6.97
CA ARG A 418 26.60 23.71 -8.14
C ARG A 418 27.40 23.10 -9.28
N ILE A 419 26.94 23.32 -10.52
CA ILE A 419 27.59 22.84 -11.74
C ILE A 419 27.94 24.04 -12.61
N ASN A 420 29.23 24.27 -12.87
CA ASN A 420 29.73 25.43 -13.62
C ASN A 420 29.21 26.79 -13.07
N GLY A 421 29.02 26.91 -11.76
CA GLY A 421 28.50 28.11 -11.11
C GLY A 421 26.98 28.26 -11.10
N ALA A 422 26.24 27.42 -11.84
CA ALA A 422 24.78 27.35 -11.78
C ALA A 422 24.33 26.59 -10.53
N THR A 423 23.20 27.01 -9.94
CA THR A 423 22.65 26.35 -8.74
C THR A 423 22.13 24.94 -9.06
N MET A 424 21.81 24.15 -8.03
CA MET A 424 21.14 22.87 -8.27
C MET A 424 19.78 23.08 -8.92
N GLU A 425 19.02 24.09 -8.49
CA GLU A 425 17.73 24.42 -9.07
C GLU A 425 17.84 24.71 -10.58
N ASP A 426 18.78 25.56 -10.99
CA ASP A 426 19.04 25.86 -12.40
C ASP A 426 19.43 24.60 -13.18
N SER A 427 20.28 23.76 -12.56
CA SER A 427 20.80 22.56 -13.18
C SER A 427 19.75 21.45 -13.32
N ILE A 428 18.80 21.37 -12.38
CA ILE A 428 17.62 20.49 -12.45
C ILE A 428 16.70 20.97 -13.58
N ASN A 429 16.38 22.26 -13.61
CA ASN A 429 15.53 22.85 -14.66
C ASN A 429 16.14 22.69 -16.07
N ALA A 430 17.47 22.78 -16.17
CA ALA A 430 18.21 22.57 -17.42
C ALA A 430 18.46 21.08 -17.77
N GLY A 431 17.91 20.13 -17.01
CA GLY A 431 18.07 18.69 -17.22
C GLY A 431 19.52 18.20 -17.11
N THR A 432 20.39 18.96 -16.44
CA THR A 432 21.80 18.61 -16.21
C THR A 432 21.97 17.89 -14.87
N ILE A 433 21.04 18.08 -13.94
CA ILE A 433 20.77 17.19 -12.82
C ILE A 433 19.43 16.52 -13.09
N ILE A 434 19.40 15.19 -13.01
CA ILE A 434 18.18 14.40 -13.07
C ILE A 434 17.99 13.84 -11.68
N LEU A 435 16.93 14.29 -10.98
CA LEU A 435 16.57 13.72 -9.69
C LEU A 435 15.75 12.46 -9.95
N ASP A 436 16.00 11.43 -9.16
CA ASP A 436 15.16 10.24 -9.19
C ASP A 436 13.84 10.60 -8.48
N ASP A 437 12.74 10.52 -9.23
CA ASP A 437 11.42 10.81 -8.71
C ASP A 437 10.96 9.64 -7.83
N ALA A 438 10.82 9.87 -6.52
CA ALA A 438 9.61 9.38 -5.88
C ALA A 438 8.49 10.25 -6.46
N SER A 439 7.63 9.68 -7.30
CA SER A 439 6.49 10.39 -7.86
C SER A 439 5.69 10.98 -6.70
N PRO A 440 5.58 12.32 -6.55
CA PRO A 440 4.75 12.88 -5.49
C PRO A 440 3.31 12.51 -5.80
N ASP A 441 2.64 12.12 -4.75
CA ASP A 441 1.25 11.75 -4.80
C ASP A 441 0.36 12.93 -5.27
N PRO A 442 -0.79 12.65 -5.91
CA PRO A 442 -1.75 13.69 -6.27
C PRO A 442 -2.19 14.54 -5.07
N ILE A 443 -2.21 15.86 -5.23
CA ILE A 443 -2.46 16.83 -4.16
C ILE A 443 -3.83 17.48 -4.36
N GLN A 444 -4.69 17.49 -3.34
CA GLN A 444 -5.93 18.25 -3.37
C GLN A 444 -5.65 19.76 -3.20
N VAL A 445 -5.89 20.55 -4.25
CA VAL A 445 -5.62 22.00 -4.28
C VAL A 445 -6.80 22.86 -3.82
N SER A 446 -8.01 22.31 -3.88
CA SER A 446 -9.21 22.83 -3.23
C SER A 446 -10.23 21.71 -3.02
N PRO A 447 -11.28 21.89 -2.18
CA PRO A 447 -12.35 20.90 -2.07
C PRO A 447 -12.87 20.54 -3.46
N GLY A 448 -12.88 19.25 -3.78
CA GLY A 448 -13.32 18.77 -5.08
C GLY A 448 -12.31 18.84 -6.23
N VAL A 449 -11.12 19.41 -6.05
CA VAL A 449 -10.13 19.64 -7.12
C VAL A 449 -8.75 19.12 -6.72
N ILE A 450 -8.23 18.13 -7.45
CA ILE A 450 -6.95 17.45 -7.19
C ILE A 450 -5.99 17.72 -8.35
N PHE A 451 -4.76 18.12 -8.08
CA PHE A 451 -3.69 18.22 -9.07
C PHE A 451 -2.71 17.05 -8.93
N ASP A 452 -2.49 16.30 -9.99
CA ASP A 452 -1.48 15.24 -10.08
C ASP A 452 -0.21 15.78 -10.77
N PRO A 453 0.90 15.97 -10.04
CA PRO A 453 2.14 16.49 -10.60
C PRO A 453 2.81 15.50 -11.56
N SER A 454 2.58 14.19 -11.39
CA SER A 454 3.18 13.14 -12.22
C SER A 454 2.61 13.12 -13.64
N SER A 455 1.36 13.57 -13.80
CA SER A 455 0.64 13.59 -15.07
C SER A 455 0.24 15.00 -15.55
N SER A 456 0.47 16.03 -14.73
CA SER A 456 0.04 17.42 -14.96
C SER A 456 -1.48 17.56 -15.19
N LEU A 457 -2.26 16.78 -14.46
CA LEU A 457 -3.72 16.75 -14.55
C LEU A 457 -4.39 17.38 -13.33
N VAL A 458 -5.53 18.04 -13.56
CA VAL A 458 -6.47 18.50 -12.54
C VAL A 458 -7.71 17.61 -12.62
N ILE A 459 -8.03 16.93 -11.53
CA ILE A 459 -9.12 15.97 -11.36
C ILE A 459 -10.21 16.63 -10.52
N LEU A 460 -11.42 16.70 -11.06
CA LEU A 460 -12.60 17.19 -10.38
C LEU A 460 -13.35 16.02 -9.76
N THR A 461 -13.33 15.87 -8.44
CA THR A 461 -13.88 14.69 -7.76
C THR A 461 -15.40 14.62 -7.81
N GLU A 462 -16.07 15.76 -7.96
CA GLU A 462 -17.54 15.83 -8.06
C GLU A 462 -18.06 15.33 -9.41
N SER A 463 -17.33 15.60 -10.50
CA SER A 463 -17.72 15.19 -11.85
C SER A 463 -16.97 13.95 -12.35
N GLY A 464 -15.87 13.58 -11.70
CA GLY A 464 -14.93 12.54 -12.17
C GLY A 464 -14.12 12.94 -13.41
N GLU A 465 -14.17 14.21 -13.81
CA GLU A 465 -13.46 14.73 -14.98
C GLU A 465 -11.99 15.00 -14.65
N SER A 466 -11.08 14.66 -15.58
CA SER A 466 -9.68 15.06 -15.53
C SER A 466 -9.33 15.93 -16.73
N VAL A 467 -8.67 17.05 -16.47
CA VAL A 467 -8.28 18.05 -17.46
C VAL A 467 -6.83 18.44 -17.26
N ARG A 468 -6.11 18.73 -18.34
CA ARG A 468 -4.73 19.21 -18.23
C ARG A 468 -4.69 20.51 -17.44
N PHE A 469 -3.64 20.70 -16.64
CA PHE A 469 -3.48 21.85 -15.75
C PHE A 469 -3.77 23.21 -16.43
N ALA A 470 -3.17 23.46 -17.60
CA ALA A 470 -3.39 24.70 -18.36
C ALA A 470 -4.84 24.87 -18.85
N GLU A 471 -5.49 23.75 -19.20
CA GLU A 471 -6.88 23.73 -19.64
C GLU A 471 -7.84 23.98 -18.46
N ALA A 472 -7.54 23.40 -17.30
CA ALA A 472 -8.31 23.60 -16.07
C ALA A 472 -8.30 25.08 -15.62
N LEU A 473 -7.17 25.77 -15.77
CA LEU A 473 -7.06 27.21 -15.53
C LEU A 473 -7.91 28.01 -16.52
N LYS A 474 -7.79 27.71 -17.82
CA LYS A 474 -8.54 28.40 -18.88
C LYS A 474 -10.06 28.22 -18.73
N GLN A 475 -10.50 27.07 -18.22
CA GLN A 475 -11.91 26.75 -18.00
C GLN A 475 -12.43 27.20 -16.63
N GLY A 476 -11.61 27.83 -15.79
CA GLY A 476 -11.99 28.24 -14.43
C GLY A 476 -12.26 27.07 -13.47
N LYS A 477 -11.86 25.85 -13.84
CA LYS A 477 -11.96 24.63 -13.03
C LYS A 477 -10.86 24.54 -11.97
N LEU A 478 -9.80 25.30 -12.17
CA LEU A 478 -8.75 25.54 -11.19
C LEU A 478 -8.65 27.04 -10.94
N ASP A 479 -8.67 27.43 -9.67
CA ASP A 479 -8.56 28.83 -9.26
C ASP A 479 -7.16 29.38 -9.59
N SER A 480 -7.08 30.19 -10.63
CA SER A 480 -5.83 30.80 -11.11
C SER A 480 -5.17 31.70 -10.06
N SER A 481 -5.96 32.30 -9.16
CA SER A 481 -5.43 33.16 -8.09
C SER A 481 -4.60 32.39 -7.06
N LYS A 482 -4.74 31.06 -7.02
CA LYS A 482 -3.99 30.15 -6.14
C LYS A 482 -2.79 29.49 -6.81
N VAL A 483 -2.63 29.68 -8.11
CA VAL A 483 -1.49 29.15 -8.84
C VAL A 483 -0.35 30.17 -8.82
N ARG A 484 0.86 29.66 -8.56
CA ARG A 484 2.09 30.42 -8.67
C ARG A 484 3.05 29.69 -9.58
N ILE A 485 3.66 30.41 -10.52
CA ILE A 485 4.69 29.89 -11.42
C ILE A 485 6.01 30.47 -10.93
N ASN A 486 6.89 29.63 -10.38
CA ASN A 486 8.14 30.06 -9.73
C ASN A 486 7.94 31.18 -8.68
N GLY A 487 6.80 31.14 -7.97
CA GLY A 487 6.44 32.12 -6.94
C GLY A 487 5.70 33.38 -7.43
N MET A 488 5.60 33.59 -8.74
CA MET A 488 4.88 34.72 -9.36
C MET A 488 3.41 34.36 -9.66
N THR A 489 2.51 35.35 -9.72
CA THR A 489 1.15 35.11 -10.23
C THR A 489 1.19 34.72 -11.71
N ILE A 490 0.08 34.19 -12.22
CA ILE A 490 0.00 33.85 -13.64
C ILE A 490 0.13 35.11 -14.50
N GLU A 491 -0.42 36.25 -14.08
CA GLU A 491 -0.26 37.52 -14.81
C GLU A 491 1.21 37.96 -14.85
N GLU A 492 1.91 37.92 -13.71
CA GLU A 492 3.32 38.30 -13.58
C GLU A 492 4.28 37.38 -14.35
N ALA A 493 3.90 36.11 -14.58
CA ALA A 493 4.72 35.14 -15.28
C ALA A 493 4.54 35.16 -16.82
N VAL A 494 3.54 35.89 -17.32
CA VAL A 494 3.21 36.00 -18.75
C VAL A 494 3.73 37.32 -19.35
N ASP A 495 3.84 38.37 -18.53
CA ASP A 495 4.56 39.62 -18.86
C ASP A 495 6.09 39.45 -18.77
#